data_AF-A0A5S4T5J3-F1
#
_entry.id   AF-A0A5S4T5J3-F1
#
_cell.length_a   1.000
_cell.length_b   1.000
_cell.length_c   1.000
_cell.angle_alpha   90.00
_cell.angle_beta   90.00
_cell.angle_gamma   90.00
#
_symmetry.space_group_name_H-M   'P 1'
#
loop_
_entity.id
_entity.type
_entity.pdbx_description
1 polymer ?
#
loop_
_entity_poly.entity_id
_entity_poly.type
_entity_poly.pdbx_seq_one_letter_code
_entity_poly.pdbx_strand_id
1 'polypeptide(L)'
;LGLICDAYSDTDGFTWANSLVNDNCLVFGFSLSGKTRSVIKALHQASQRGAKTILLTTATDMDFGDIFDVIHVSSTHQLNDGNRVSPQFPLLIMMDVIYADVSAIDKPHKDKIFKDTIITEDNKHL
;
A
#
# COMPACT_ATOMS: atom_id res chain seq x y z
N LEU A 1 8.17 10.17 8.86
CA LEU A 1 7.55 8.93 9.38
C LEU A 1 8.53 7.79 9.59
N GLY A 2 9.75 7.84 9.04
CA GLY A 2 10.74 6.77 9.21
C GLY A 2 10.40 5.47 8.44
N LEU A 3 9.38 5.50 7.57
CA LEU A 3 8.98 4.38 6.74
C LEU A 3 9.47 4.64 5.31
N ILE A 4 10.17 3.66 4.75
CA ILE A 4 10.59 3.66 3.35
C ILE A 4 9.39 3.12 2.56
N CYS A 5 8.87 3.92 1.64
CA CYS A 5 7.71 3.57 0.83
C CYS A 5 7.96 4.01 -0.61
N ASP A 6 7.81 3.08 -1.55
CA ASP A 6 7.90 3.32 -2.98
C ASP A 6 6.57 2.96 -3.65
N ALA A 7 6.20 3.71 -4.69
CA ALA A 7 4.99 3.47 -5.46
C ALA A 7 5.33 3.36 -6.95
N TYR A 8 4.77 2.35 -7.59
CA TYR A 8 5.00 2.05 -9.01
C TYR A 8 3.64 1.88 -9.70
N SER A 9 3.57 2.22 -10.98
CA SER A 9 2.33 2.13 -11.78
C SER A 9 2.49 1.35 -13.09
N ASP A 10 3.71 0.99 -13.45
CA ASP A 10 4.04 0.28 -14.68
C ASP A 10 4.74 -1.06 -14.39
N THR A 11 4.82 -1.90 -15.43
CA THR A 11 5.28 -3.28 -15.29
C THR A 11 6.79 -3.39 -15.06
N ASP A 12 7.58 -2.44 -15.57
CA ASP A 12 9.03 -2.44 -15.38
C ASP A 12 9.33 -2.05 -13.94
N GLY A 13 8.65 -1.03 -13.42
CA GLY A 13 8.67 -0.66 -12.01
C GLY A 13 8.28 -1.82 -11.09
N PHE A 14 7.20 -2.55 -11.40
CA PHE A 14 6.81 -3.74 -10.63
C PHE A 14 7.89 -4.82 -10.63
N THR A 15 8.54 -5.04 -11.76
CA THR A 15 9.60 -6.05 -11.89
C THR A 15 10.81 -5.66 -11.05
N TRP A 16 11.20 -4.39 -11.12
CA TRP A 16 12.33 -3.85 -10.36
C TRP A 16 12.06 -3.88 -8.86
N ALA A 17 10.89 -3.39 -8.43
CA ALA A 17 10.47 -3.41 -7.04
C ALA A 17 10.44 -4.83 -6.48
N ASN A 18 9.84 -5.77 -7.21
CA ASN A 18 9.81 -7.17 -6.79
C ASN A 18 11.21 -7.73 -6.56
N SER A 19 12.24 -7.30 -7.30
CA SER A 19 13.62 -7.77 -7.10
C SER A 19 14.16 -7.49 -5.70
N LEU A 20 13.66 -6.43 -5.04
CA LEU A 20 14.07 -5.96 -3.71
C LEU A 20 13.18 -6.50 -2.58
N VAL A 21 11.98 -6.97 -2.91
CA VAL A 21 10.99 -7.47 -1.93
C VAL A 21 11.49 -8.74 -1.22
N ASN A 22 11.28 -8.78 0.10
CA ASN A 22 11.55 -9.92 0.98
C ASN A 22 10.48 -10.05 2.08
N ASP A 23 10.70 -10.96 3.02
CA ASP A 23 9.82 -11.29 4.16
C ASP A 23 9.56 -10.14 5.14
N ASN A 24 10.40 -9.10 5.15
CA ASN A 24 10.19 -7.90 5.96
C ASN A 24 9.37 -6.82 5.24
N CYS A 25 8.89 -7.09 4.03
CA CYS A 25 8.12 -6.13 3.24
C CYS A 25 6.61 -6.34 3.35
N LEU A 26 5.87 -5.23 3.24
CA LEU A 26 4.43 -5.19 3.02
C LEU A 26 4.16 -4.59 1.65
N VAL A 27 3.40 -5.29 0.80
CA VAL A 27 3.11 -4.86 -0.57
C VAL A 27 1.62 -4.67 -0.76
N PHE A 28 1.23 -3.46 -1.13
CA PHE A 28 -0.13 -3.12 -1.53
C PHE A 28 -0.26 -3.10 -3.04
N GLY A 29 -1.25 -3.79 -3.57
CA GLY A 29 -1.64 -3.71 -4.97
C GLY A 29 -3.00 -3.02 -5.10
N PHE A 30 -3.10 -2.08 -6.02
CA PHE A 30 -4.35 -1.35 -6.27
C PHE A 30 -4.91 -1.77 -7.62
N SER A 31 -6.07 -2.43 -7.61
CA SER A 31 -6.81 -2.73 -8.83
C SER A 31 -8.29 -2.63 -8.53
N LEU A 32 -8.91 -1.50 -8.88
CA LEU A 32 -10.34 -1.28 -8.66
C LEU A 32 -11.20 -2.40 -9.28
N SER A 33 -10.86 -2.82 -10.50
CA SER A 33 -11.54 -3.91 -11.18
C SER A 33 -11.18 -5.30 -10.64
N GLY A 34 -10.08 -5.40 -9.89
CA GLY A 34 -9.44 -6.66 -9.45
C GLY A 34 -8.84 -7.48 -10.60
N LYS A 35 -8.88 -6.97 -11.84
CA LYS A 35 -8.49 -7.72 -13.05
C LYS A 35 -7.20 -7.21 -13.69
N THR A 36 -6.54 -6.22 -13.08
CA THR A 36 -5.29 -5.66 -13.62
C THR A 36 -4.18 -6.70 -13.50
N ARG A 37 -3.96 -7.48 -14.57
CA ARG A 37 -3.06 -8.64 -14.57
C ARG A 37 -1.64 -8.33 -14.10
N SER A 38 -1.09 -7.17 -14.46
CA SER A 38 0.23 -6.73 -14.01
C SER A 38 0.30 -6.58 -12.49
N VAL A 39 -0.72 -5.98 -11.88
CA VAL A 39 -0.83 -5.81 -10.41
C VAL A 39 -0.99 -7.16 -9.72
N ILE A 40 -1.92 -8.01 -10.19
CA ILE A 40 -2.17 -9.33 -9.59
C ILE A 40 -0.92 -10.21 -9.68
N LYS A 41 -0.24 -10.20 -10.83
CA LYS A 41 1.03 -10.93 -11.02
C LYS A 41 2.12 -10.40 -10.09
N ALA A 42 2.26 -9.09 -9.97
CA ALA A 42 3.26 -8.47 -9.09
C ALA A 42 3.01 -8.83 -7.62
N LEU A 43 1.76 -8.82 -7.15
CA LEU A 43 1.39 -9.27 -5.80
C LEU A 43 1.74 -10.74 -5.58
N HIS A 44 1.41 -11.61 -6.54
CA HIS A 44 1.77 -13.03 -6.45
C HIS A 44 3.28 -13.23 -6.36
N GLN A 45 4.07 -12.49 -7.16
CA GLN A 45 5.53 -12.57 -7.14
C GLN A 45 6.12 -12.07 -5.80
N ALA A 46 5.54 -11.03 -5.21
CA ALA A 46 5.93 -10.53 -3.89
C ALA A 46 5.62 -11.56 -2.79
N SER A 47 4.45 -12.20 -2.84
CA SER A 47 4.05 -13.26 -1.91
C SER A 47 5.01 -14.46 -1.98
N GLN A 48 5.42 -14.87 -3.18
CA GLN A 48 6.44 -15.93 -3.37
C GLN A 48 7.81 -15.59 -2.77
N ARG A 49 8.09 -14.30 -2.53
CA ARG A 49 9.31 -13.81 -1.87
C ARG A 49 9.16 -13.66 -0.35
N GLY A 50 8.03 -14.07 0.20
CA GLY A 50 7.74 -14.06 1.64
C GLY A 50 7.08 -12.78 2.13
N ALA A 51 6.85 -11.78 1.26
CA ALA A 51 6.22 -10.54 1.68
C ALA A 51 4.74 -10.72 1.98
N LYS A 52 4.24 -9.97 2.96
CA LYS A 52 2.80 -9.86 3.16
C LYS A 52 2.20 -9.01 2.04
N THR A 53 1.15 -9.50 1.42
CA THR A 53 0.55 -8.91 0.21
C THR A 53 -0.92 -8.61 0.42
N ILE A 54 -1.35 -7.43 0.00
CA ILE A 54 -2.72 -6.95 0.17
C ILE A 54 -3.23 -6.37 -1.15
N LEU A 55 -4.39 -6.81 -1.62
CA LEU A 55 -5.10 -6.24 -2.75
C LEU A 55 -6.21 -5.29 -2.28
N LEU A 56 -6.16 -4.04 -2.71
CA LEU A 56 -7.29 -3.11 -2.61
C LEU A 56 -8.10 -3.13 -3.91
N THR A 57 -9.38 -3.47 -3.79
CA THR A 57 -10.26 -3.62 -4.95
C THR A 57 -11.70 -3.28 -4.62
N THR A 58 -12.47 -2.94 -5.66
CA THR A 58 -13.94 -2.83 -5.53
C THR A 58 -14.67 -4.09 -5.96
N ALA A 59 -13.95 -5.09 -6.48
CA ALA A 59 -14.56 -6.34 -6.89
C ALA A 59 -14.97 -7.15 -5.67
N THR A 60 -16.26 -7.49 -5.58
CA THR A 60 -16.82 -8.32 -4.49
C THR A 60 -16.97 -9.79 -4.89
N ASP A 61 -17.09 -10.06 -6.18
CA ASP A 61 -17.49 -11.38 -6.70
C ASP A 61 -16.33 -12.16 -7.33
N MET A 62 -15.09 -11.77 -7.00
CA MET A 62 -13.88 -12.47 -7.47
C MET A 62 -13.22 -13.24 -6.34
N ASP A 63 -12.93 -14.51 -6.64
CA ASP A 63 -12.11 -15.35 -5.82
C ASP A 63 -10.63 -15.16 -6.21
N PHE A 64 -9.84 -14.66 -5.27
CA PHE A 64 -8.40 -14.47 -5.44
C PHE A 64 -7.58 -15.61 -4.78
N GLY A 65 -8.27 -16.60 -4.19
CA GLY A 65 -7.69 -17.61 -3.32
C GLY A 65 -7.02 -17.00 -2.08
N ASP A 66 -6.29 -17.84 -1.35
CA ASP A 66 -5.58 -17.44 -0.11
C ASP A 66 -4.19 -16.83 -0.39
N ILE A 67 -3.96 -16.28 -1.58
CA ILE A 67 -2.63 -15.84 -2.04
C ILE A 67 -2.25 -14.47 -1.46
N PHE A 68 -3.25 -13.60 -1.25
CA PHE A 68 -3.08 -12.27 -0.66
C PHE A 68 -4.35 -11.87 0.10
N ASP A 69 -4.19 -11.04 1.14
CA ASP A 69 -5.33 -10.46 1.84
C ASP A 69 -6.07 -9.49 0.91
N VAL A 70 -7.40 -9.40 1.04
CA VAL A 70 -8.22 -8.50 0.20
C VAL A 70 -8.93 -7.47 1.07
N ILE A 71 -8.75 -6.21 0.72
CA ILE A 71 -9.49 -5.08 1.29
C ILE A 71 -10.48 -4.59 0.22
N HIS A 72 -11.77 -4.85 0.47
CA HIS A 72 -12.83 -4.33 -0.38
C HIS A 72 -13.08 -2.85 -0.07
N VAL A 73 -12.88 -2.00 -1.06
CA VAL A 73 -13.29 -0.59 -1.03
C VAL A 73 -14.65 -0.45 -1.70
N SER A 74 -15.51 0.43 -1.17
CA SER A 74 -16.86 0.59 -1.71
C SER A 74 -16.82 1.06 -3.17
N SER A 75 -17.49 0.34 -4.05
CA SER A 75 -17.85 0.81 -5.39
C SER A 75 -19.31 1.22 -5.37
N THR A 76 -19.60 2.49 -5.60
CA THR A 76 -20.98 2.95 -5.79
C THR A 76 -21.39 2.74 -7.25
N HIS A 77 -21.51 1.49 -7.70
CA HIS A 77 -22.03 1.17 -9.03
C HIS A 77 -23.51 0.74 -9.03
N GLN A 78 -24.14 0.63 -7.84
CA GLN A 78 -25.55 0.26 -7.65
C GLN A 78 -26.42 1.37 -7.04
N LEU A 79 -26.03 2.64 -7.12
CA LEU A 79 -26.97 3.74 -6.87
C LEU A 79 -27.68 4.05 -8.18
N ASN A 80 -28.85 3.43 -8.40
CA ASN A 80 -29.71 3.66 -9.56
C ASN A 80 -30.13 5.13 -9.75
N ASP A 81 -29.86 6.01 -8.77
CA ASP A 81 -30.18 7.43 -8.81
C ASP A 81 -28.96 8.30 -8.47
N GLY A 82 -28.32 8.85 -9.51
CA GLY A 82 -27.62 10.15 -9.50
C GLY A 82 -26.32 10.35 -8.72
N ASN A 83 -25.98 9.55 -7.70
CA ASN A 83 -24.81 9.79 -6.84
C ASN A 83 -23.65 8.82 -7.13
N ARG A 84 -22.83 9.14 -8.13
CA ARG A 84 -21.61 8.40 -8.48
C ARG A 84 -20.43 8.90 -7.62
N VAL A 85 -20.05 8.16 -6.58
CA VAL A 85 -18.77 8.39 -5.90
C VAL A 85 -17.67 7.75 -6.76
N SER A 86 -16.64 8.52 -7.10
CA SER A 86 -15.47 7.96 -7.79
C SER A 86 -14.82 6.92 -6.87
N PRO A 87 -14.61 5.66 -7.30
CA PRO A 87 -13.96 4.64 -6.47
C PRO A 87 -12.54 5.00 -6.00
N GLN A 88 -11.92 5.98 -6.64
CA GLN A 88 -10.64 6.56 -6.22
C GLN A 88 -10.77 7.28 -4.87
N PHE A 89 -11.93 7.86 -4.55
CA PHE A 89 -12.15 8.59 -3.32
C PHE A 89 -12.17 7.68 -2.08
N PRO A 90 -12.93 6.56 -2.04
CA PRO A 90 -12.83 5.58 -0.96
C PRO A 90 -11.42 5.01 -0.77
N LEU A 91 -10.68 4.82 -1.86
CA LEU A 91 -9.31 4.31 -1.80
C LEU A 91 -8.36 5.30 -1.12
N LEU A 92 -8.48 6.60 -1.42
CA LEU A 92 -7.72 7.66 -0.73
C LEU A 92 -8.07 7.72 0.75
N ILE A 93 -9.36 7.67 1.11
CA ILE A 93 -9.78 7.64 2.52
C ILE A 93 -9.18 6.43 3.25
N MET A 94 -9.20 5.25 2.63
CA MET A 94 -8.63 4.05 3.24
C MET A 94 -7.13 4.22 3.49
N MET A 95 -6.43 4.85 2.55
CA MET A 95 -5.00 5.12 2.69
C MET A 95 -4.71 6.16 3.77
N ASP A 96 -5.56 7.18 3.92
CA ASP A 96 -5.47 8.16 5.00
C ASP A 96 -5.70 7.53 6.38
N VAL A 97 -6.63 6.58 6.50
CA VAL A 97 -6.87 5.82 7.74
C VAL A 97 -5.65 4.96 8.09
N ILE A 98 -5.15 4.18 7.13
CA ILE A 98 -3.94 3.37 7.32
C ILE A 98 -2.76 4.26 7.73
N TYR A 99 -2.60 5.40 7.07
CA TYR A 99 -1.57 6.37 7.38
C TYR A 99 -1.70 6.94 8.79
N ALA A 100 -2.91 7.33 9.21
CA ALA A 100 -3.17 7.90 10.53
C ALA A 100 -2.83 6.90 11.64
N ASP A 101 -3.24 5.64 11.47
CA ASP A 101 -2.97 4.57 12.42
C ASP A 101 -1.47 4.28 12.51
N VAL A 102 -0.80 4.11 11.37
CA VAL A 102 0.66 3.92 11.32
C VAL A 102 1.40 5.11 11.92
N SER A 103 0.90 6.33 11.72
CA SER A 103 1.45 7.55 12.33
C SER A 103 1.34 7.52 13.86
N ALA A 104 0.19 7.06 14.38
CA ALA A 104 -0.12 7.02 15.80
C ALA A 104 0.62 5.93 16.58
N ILE A 105 0.86 4.75 15.97
CA ILE A 105 1.46 3.58 16.62
C ILE A 105 2.88 3.84 17.16
N ASP A 106 3.60 4.85 16.65
CA ASP A 106 5.04 4.97 16.91
C ASP A 106 5.57 6.40 17.05
N LYS A 107 4.76 7.29 17.65
CA LYS A 107 5.17 8.67 17.95
C LYS A 107 6.53 8.78 18.70
N PRO A 108 6.78 8.00 19.77
CA PRO A 108 8.00 8.13 20.56
C PRO A 108 9.28 7.68 19.83
N HIS A 109 9.21 6.61 19.02
CA HIS A 109 10.36 6.11 18.26
C HIS A 109 10.67 7.01 17.06
N LYS A 110 9.64 7.53 16.39
CA LYS A 110 9.79 8.51 15.29
C LYS A 110 10.41 9.82 15.78
N ASP A 111 10.01 10.29 16.95
CA ASP A 111 10.64 11.46 17.59
C ASP A 111 12.11 11.21 17.90
N LYS A 112 12.50 9.96 18.20
CA LYS A 112 13.88 9.57 18.50
C LYS A 112 14.75 9.54 17.23
N ILE A 113 14.30 8.87 16.16
CA ILE A 113 14.97 8.88 14.84
C ILE A 113 15.11 10.32 14.31
N PHE A 114 14.05 11.12 14.45
CA PHE A 114 14.06 12.52 14.01
C PHE A 114 15.09 13.34 14.79
N LYS A 115 15.11 13.23 16.13
CA LYS A 115 16.10 13.91 16.97
C LYS A 115 17.53 13.45 16.68
N ASP A 116 17.76 12.16 16.52
CA ASP A 116 19.09 11.62 16.22
C ASP A 116 19.62 12.13 14.87
N THR A 117 18.73 12.34 13.88
CA THR A 117 19.13 12.92 12.58
C THR A 117 19.51 14.41 12.70
N ILE A 118 18.74 15.20 13.45
CA ILE A 118 19.02 16.64 13.70
C ILE A 118 20.31 16.82 14.52
N ILE A 119 20.53 16.01 15.55
CA ILE A 119 21.71 16.10 16.43
C ILE A 119 23.00 15.68 15.69
N THR A 120 22.89 14.83 14.66
CA THR A 120 24.04 14.40 13.86
C THR A 120 24.48 15.46 12.84
N GLU A 121 23.59 16.37 12.42
CA GLU A 121 23.96 17.50 11.55
C GLU A 121 24.63 18.65 12.31
N ASP A 122 24.20 18.93 13.55
CA ASP A 122 24.83 19.97 14.40
C ASP A 122 26.27 19.62 14.84
N ASN A 123 26.62 18.33 14.92
CA ASN A 123 27.98 17.88 15.28
C ASN A 123 28.96 17.80 14.09
N LYS A 124 28.55 18.17 12.87
CA LYS A 124 29.46 18.26 11.71
C LYS A 124 30.08 19.65 11.50
N HIS A 125 29.72 20.63 12.34
CA HIS A 125 30.19 22.01 12.25
C HIS A 125 30.99 22.50 13.48
N LEU A 126 31.45 21.58 14.33
CA LEU A 126 32.39 21.85 15.45
C LEU A 126 33.71 21.10 15.25
#